data_AF-A0A386RED3-F1
#
_entry.id   AF-A0A386RED3-F1
#
_cell.length_a   1.000
_cell.length_b   1.000
_cell.length_c   1.000
_cell.angle_alpha   90.00
_cell.angle_beta   90.00
_cell.angle_gamma   90.00
#
_symmetry.space_group_name_H-M   'P 1'
#
loop_
_entity.id
_entity.type
_entity.pdbx_description
1 polymer ?
#
loop_
_entity_poly.entity_id
_entity_poly.type
_entity_poly.pdbx_seq_one_letter_code
_entity_poly.pdbx_strand_id
1 'polypeptide(L)'
;MKKDAYIDDYALQLFYDIKGPGNVASHTLENSSKEEALKALKQLFALTAWFVGAFYDETIDATSFKEPQKDEHLYQTTAQPSNAEKNLIYIQTADNSSGKFKVYEGNQKVGKTSIDDFAEDNRDNSPYLRNWAQKRINQYMKTSGVPANLEWAELAYRKSDGWWFSDHDVHYVLERSGIKHSQDLTGDEWFETDLATAKKAIKAVKAGKDSKDSLDGVVPQSKIKIVLRPEQQEAVDKTKAGFKSGQKMLWNAKMRFGKTLTALKLIKEEKYKKVLIMTHRPVVNDGWFDDFNKIGMPNAGYVYGSKKQGHKSIKDLEDTQQPYVYFASIQDLAGSEAVGGKVSDKSRDLRHSGTNIRQLY
;
A
#
# COMPACT_ATOMS: atom_id res chain seq x y z
N MET A 1 -16.44 -6.20 34.89
CA MET A 1 -17.58 -5.87 34.01
C MET A 1 -18.85 -5.97 34.84
N LYS A 2 -19.55 -4.86 35.04
CA LYS A 2 -20.84 -4.86 35.74
C LYS A 2 -21.81 -5.74 34.94
N LYS A 3 -22.36 -6.77 35.58
CA LYS A 3 -23.41 -7.60 34.97
C LYS A 3 -24.73 -6.86 35.15
N ASP A 4 -25.58 -6.90 34.11
CA ASP A 4 -26.94 -6.30 34.06
C ASP A 4 -27.05 -4.81 33.71
N ALA A 5 -26.02 -4.19 33.11
CA ALA A 5 -26.18 -2.86 32.52
C ALA A 5 -26.95 -2.93 31.19
N TYR A 6 -28.11 -2.28 31.15
CA TYR A 6 -28.93 -2.12 29.94
C TYR A 6 -28.49 -0.90 29.14
N ILE A 7 -28.68 -0.94 27.81
CA ILE A 7 -28.48 0.23 26.95
C ILE A 7 -29.62 1.21 27.25
N ASP A 8 -29.28 2.39 27.77
CA ASP A 8 -30.25 3.46 28.02
C ASP A 8 -30.58 4.23 26.73
N ASP A 9 -31.65 5.04 26.79
CA ASP A 9 -32.13 5.81 25.64
C ASP A 9 -31.07 6.78 25.10
N TYR A 10 -30.18 7.26 25.95
CA TYR A 10 -29.08 8.15 25.56
C TYR A 10 -28.05 7.41 24.69
N ALA A 11 -27.60 6.23 25.12
CA ALA A 11 -26.68 5.40 24.35
C ALA A 11 -27.34 4.88 23.07
N LEU A 12 -28.63 4.52 23.12
CA LEU A 12 -29.38 4.09 21.96
C LEU A 12 -29.48 5.20 20.91
N GLN A 13 -29.74 6.44 21.32
CA GLN A 13 -29.75 7.60 20.42
C GLN A 13 -28.37 7.82 19.79
N LEU A 14 -27.27 7.71 20.56
CA LEU A 14 -25.91 7.80 20.02
C LEU A 14 -25.63 6.74 18.94
N PHE A 15 -26.10 5.50 19.13
CA PHE A 15 -25.98 4.46 18.10
C PHE A 15 -26.71 4.83 16.81
N TYR A 16 -27.93 5.38 16.90
CA TYR A 16 -28.68 5.82 15.72
C TYR A 16 -28.02 7.03 15.03
N ASP A 17 -27.56 7.99 15.83
CA ASP A 17 -26.89 9.20 15.35
C ASP A 17 -25.56 8.91 14.64
N ILE A 18 -24.86 7.83 15.02
CA ILE A 18 -23.65 7.37 14.33
C ILE A 18 -24.01 6.56 13.08
N LYS A 19 -25.01 5.67 13.18
CA LYS A 19 -25.39 4.74 12.12
C LYS A 19 -26.00 5.44 10.91
N GLY A 20 -26.85 6.45 11.12
CA GLY A 20 -27.53 7.18 10.05
C GLY A 20 -26.55 7.83 9.07
N PRO A 21 -25.70 8.76 9.52
CA PRO A 21 -24.68 9.40 8.72
C PRO A 21 -23.65 8.41 8.15
N GLY A 22 -23.24 7.37 8.90
CA GLY A 22 -22.31 6.35 8.40
C GLY A 22 -22.86 5.54 7.23
N ASN A 23 -24.16 5.22 7.25
CA ASN A 23 -24.85 4.56 6.14
C ASN A 23 -25.03 5.52 4.96
N VAL A 24 -25.42 6.77 5.21
CA VAL A 24 -25.58 7.78 4.16
C VAL A 24 -24.25 8.09 3.50
N ALA A 25 -23.17 8.36 4.24
CA ALA A 25 -21.81 8.55 3.73
C ALA A 25 -21.24 7.32 3.00
N SER A 26 -21.76 6.12 3.27
CA SER A 26 -21.44 4.92 2.50
C SER A 26 -22.13 4.87 1.12
N HIS A 27 -23.15 5.71 0.92
CA HIS A 27 -24.01 5.75 -0.27
C HIS A 27 -24.03 7.10 -1.01
N THR A 28 -23.68 8.22 -0.38
CA THR A 28 -23.63 9.58 -0.95
C THR A 28 -22.20 10.10 -0.98
N LEU A 29 -21.78 10.59 -2.15
CA LEU A 29 -20.42 11.03 -2.47
C LEU A 29 -20.13 12.51 -2.13
N GLU A 30 -20.88 13.08 -1.19
CA GLU A 30 -20.56 14.42 -0.68
C GLU A 30 -19.39 14.30 0.31
N ASN A 31 -18.42 15.21 0.17
CA ASN A 31 -17.37 15.35 1.17
C ASN A 31 -18.07 15.76 2.47
N SER A 32 -18.17 14.83 3.43
CA SER A 32 -18.62 15.15 4.78
C SER A 32 -17.78 16.32 5.29
N SER A 33 -18.45 17.40 5.66
CA SER A 33 -17.78 18.59 6.17
C SER A 33 -16.94 18.24 7.39
N LYS A 34 -15.90 19.03 7.66
CA LYS A 34 -15.08 18.87 8.88
C LYS A 34 -15.97 18.85 10.14
N GLU A 35 -17.02 19.68 10.14
CA GLU A 35 -17.98 19.79 11.23
C GLU A 35 -18.79 18.50 11.43
N GLU A 36 -19.28 17.88 10.36
CA GLU A 36 -20.00 16.61 10.42
C GLU A 36 -19.11 15.45 10.89
N ALA A 37 -17.87 15.38 10.39
CA ALA A 37 -16.91 14.38 10.82
C ALA A 37 -16.54 14.55 12.31
N LEU A 38 -16.35 15.79 12.75
CA LEU A 38 -16.06 16.11 14.14
C LEU A 38 -17.24 15.76 15.05
N LYS A 39 -18.47 16.03 14.60
CA LYS A 39 -19.71 15.66 15.32
C LYS A 39 -19.81 14.14 15.50
N ALA A 40 -19.56 13.37 14.44
CA ALA A 40 -19.58 11.91 14.51
C ALA A 40 -18.51 11.35 15.47
N LEU A 41 -17.30 11.93 15.46
CA LEU A 41 -16.22 11.55 16.39
C LEU A 41 -16.56 11.86 17.85
N LYS A 42 -17.18 13.02 18.13
CA LYS A 42 -17.66 13.38 19.47
C LYS A 42 -18.74 12.41 19.95
N GLN A 43 -19.68 12.05 19.08
CA GLN A 43 -20.74 11.08 19.41
C GLN A 43 -20.17 9.69 19.68
N LEU A 44 -19.19 9.25 18.89
CA LEU A 44 -18.49 7.98 19.12
C LEU A 44 -17.72 7.99 20.44
N PHE A 45 -17.02 9.08 20.75
CA PHE A 45 -16.32 9.24 22.02
C PHE A 45 -17.28 9.21 23.21
N ALA A 46 -18.40 9.93 23.13
CA ALA A 46 -19.44 9.91 24.16
C ALA A 46 -20.02 8.50 24.38
N LEU A 47 -20.24 7.74 23.31
CA LEU A 47 -20.70 6.36 23.40
C LEU A 47 -19.67 5.45 24.08
N THR A 48 -18.37 5.63 23.77
CA THR A 48 -17.31 4.89 24.45
C THR A 48 -17.15 5.27 25.92
N ALA A 49 -17.30 6.55 26.26
CA ALA A 49 -17.25 7.03 27.64
C ALA A 49 -18.42 6.49 28.46
N TRP A 50 -19.62 6.48 27.88
CA TRP A 50 -20.79 5.81 28.44
C TRP A 50 -20.53 4.31 28.65
N PHE A 51 -19.99 3.61 27.65
CA PHE A 51 -19.71 2.16 27.76
C PHE A 51 -18.74 1.86 28.91
N VAL A 52 -17.70 2.67 29.07
CA VAL A 52 -16.76 2.53 30.19
C VAL A 52 -17.48 2.78 31.52
N GLY A 53 -18.26 3.86 31.65
CA GLY A 53 -19.03 4.15 32.87
C GLY A 53 -20.08 3.09 33.24
N ALA A 54 -20.75 2.53 32.22
CA ALA A 54 -21.82 1.56 32.38
C ALA A 54 -21.29 0.16 32.74
N PHE A 55 -20.15 -0.26 32.19
CA PHE A 55 -19.65 -1.62 32.32
C PHE A 55 -18.38 -1.77 33.16
N TYR A 56 -17.66 -0.68 33.44
CA TYR A 56 -16.42 -0.68 34.23
C TYR A 56 -16.56 0.24 35.46
N ASP A 57 -15.61 0.12 36.38
CA ASP A 57 -15.50 0.97 37.58
C ASP A 57 -14.64 2.22 37.29
N GLU A 58 -14.76 2.73 36.06
CA GLU A 58 -14.05 3.89 35.56
C GLU A 58 -15.06 4.87 34.95
N THR A 59 -14.80 6.16 35.06
CA THR A 59 -15.62 7.20 34.44
C THR A 59 -14.74 8.05 33.55
N ILE A 60 -15.08 8.11 32.26
CA ILE A 60 -14.43 9.00 31.30
C ILE A 60 -15.26 10.27 31.21
N ASP A 61 -14.62 11.41 31.40
CA ASP A 61 -15.25 12.71 31.17
C ASP A 61 -15.51 12.90 29.66
N ALA A 62 -16.77 12.93 29.26
CA ALA A 62 -17.16 13.13 27.86
C ALA A 62 -16.69 14.48 27.29
N THR A 63 -16.39 15.47 28.14
CA THR A 63 -15.86 16.78 27.73
C THR A 63 -14.36 16.76 27.42
N SER A 64 -13.66 15.68 27.78
CA SER A 64 -12.23 15.50 27.51
C SER A 64 -11.90 15.14 26.05
N PHE A 65 -12.89 15.14 25.16
CA PHE A 65 -12.70 14.87 23.74
C PHE A 65 -11.66 15.83 23.12
N LYS A 66 -10.59 15.27 22.57
CA LYS A 66 -9.58 16.01 21.83
C LYS A 66 -9.85 15.84 20.33
N GLU A 67 -10.09 16.96 19.65
CA GLU A 67 -10.25 16.96 18.19
C GLU A 67 -8.99 16.41 17.51
N PRO A 68 -9.12 15.35 16.68
CA PRO A 68 -7.98 14.84 15.92
C PRO A 68 -7.46 15.94 15.00
N GLN A 69 -6.21 16.33 15.22
CA GLN A 69 -5.50 17.16 14.26
C GLN A 69 -5.06 16.26 13.11
N LYS A 70 -5.25 16.74 11.87
CA LYS A 70 -4.75 16.03 10.70
C LYS A 70 -3.22 16.15 10.71
N ASP A 71 -2.55 15.11 11.18
CA ASP A 71 -1.13 14.91 10.88
C ASP A 71 -0.99 14.57 9.38
N GLU A 72 -0.01 15.19 8.70
CA GLU A 72 0.20 15.09 7.25
C GLU A 72 0.74 13.73 6.76
N HIS A 73 0.41 12.61 7.39
CA HIS A 73 1.10 11.32 7.17
C HIS A 73 0.32 10.37 6.26
N LEU A 74 0.98 9.89 5.19
CA LEU A 74 0.49 8.88 4.25
C LEU A 74 0.89 7.43 4.63
N TYR A 75 1.86 7.23 5.54
CA TYR A 75 2.32 5.91 5.99
C TYR A 75 2.49 5.87 7.52
N GLN A 76 2.15 4.74 8.16
CA GLN A 76 2.17 4.59 9.63
C GLN A 76 3.59 4.68 10.26
N THR A 77 4.66 4.69 9.45
CA THR A 77 6.05 4.81 9.91
C THR A 77 6.78 6.06 9.39
N THR A 78 6.16 6.88 8.55
CA THR A 78 6.73 8.14 8.09
C THR A 78 6.10 9.28 8.87
N ALA A 79 6.64 9.59 10.04
CA ALA A 79 6.32 10.84 10.72
C ALA A 79 7.01 12.00 9.99
N GLN A 80 6.41 13.19 10.02
CA GLN A 80 7.21 14.42 10.02
C GLN A 80 8.03 14.31 11.30
N PRO A 81 9.37 14.23 11.23
CA PRO A 81 10.13 14.18 12.44
C PRO A 81 9.84 15.49 13.18
N SER A 82 9.37 15.41 14.43
CA SER A 82 9.98 16.29 15.42
C SER A 82 11.50 16.20 15.17
N ASN A 83 12.23 17.30 15.22
CA ASN A 83 13.66 17.42 14.87
C ASN A 83 14.63 16.37 15.49
N ALA A 84 14.14 15.38 16.24
CA ALA A 84 14.83 14.42 17.08
C ALA A 84 15.29 13.10 16.41
N GLU A 85 14.66 12.57 15.35
CA GLU A 85 15.08 11.26 14.80
C GLU A 85 15.45 11.32 13.32
N LYS A 86 16.72 11.67 13.07
CA LYS A 86 17.29 11.71 11.73
C LYS A 86 18.07 10.41 11.47
N ASN A 87 17.54 9.59 10.57
CA ASN A 87 17.97 8.22 10.36
C ASN A 87 19.20 8.10 9.44
N LEU A 88 20.04 7.12 9.72
CA LEU A 88 21.16 6.64 8.91
C LEU A 88 20.92 5.17 8.57
N ILE A 89 21.05 4.81 7.30
CA ILE A 89 21.05 3.40 6.86
C ILE A 89 22.49 2.93 6.74
N TYR A 90 22.75 1.71 7.21
CA TYR A 90 24.03 1.05 7.04
C TYR A 90 23.87 -0.35 6.47
N ILE A 91 24.91 -0.81 5.77
CA ILE A 91 25.04 -2.17 5.26
C ILE A 91 26.23 -2.82 5.95
N GLN A 92 26.04 -4.01 6.51
CA GLN A 92 27.12 -4.78 7.14
C GLN A 92 27.16 -6.24 6.66
N THR A 93 28.33 -6.84 6.81
CA THR A 93 28.57 -8.29 6.72
C THR A 93 29.17 -8.80 8.03
N ALA A 94 29.26 -10.12 8.19
CA ALA A 94 30.10 -10.71 9.23
C ALA A 94 31.45 -11.10 8.64
N ASP A 95 32.53 -10.89 9.40
CA ASP A 95 33.86 -11.33 9.00
C ASP A 95 34.01 -12.83 9.26
N ASN A 96 34.13 -13.59 8.16
CA ASN A 96 34.35 -15.03 8.18
C ASN A 96 35.80 -15.44 7.86
N SER A 97 36.79 -14.57 8.02
CA SER A 97 38.21 -14.91 7.78
C SER A 97 38.69 -16.08 8.66
N SER A 98 38.06 -16.31 9.81
CA SER A 98 38.33 -17.45 10.70
C SER A 98 37.66 -18.77 10.26
N GLY A 99 36.74 -18.73 9.29
CA GLY A 99 35.95 -19.86 8.82
C GLY A 99 34.81 -20.32 9.76
N LYS A 100 34.61 -19.64 10.90
CA LYS A 100 33.64 -20.02 11.94
C LYS A 100 32.21 -19.50 11.70
N PHE A 101 32.02 -18.58 10.77
CA PHE A 101 30.80 -17.80 10.53
C PHE A 101 30.27 -17.95 9.10
N LYS A 102 30.41 -19.16 8.50
CA LYS A 102 30.01 -19.44 7.11
C LYS A 102 28.56 -19.09 6.78
N VAL A 103 27.66 -19.18 7.75
CA VAL A 103 26.23 -18.84 7.59
C VAL A 103 25.99 -17.38 7.17
N TYR A 104 26.95 -16.49 7.43
CA TYR A 104 26.85 -15.08 7.05
C TYR A 104 27.42 -14.79 5.64
N GLU A 105 28.05 -15.77 4.99
CA GLU A 105 28.56 -15.60 3.63
C GLU A 105 27.40 -15.35 2.65
N GLY A 106 27.59 -14.42 1.71
CA GLY A 106 26.57 -14.07 0.72
C GLY A 106 25.35 -13.32 1.27
N ASN A 107 25.39 -12.92 2.56
CA ASN A 107 24.30 -12.19 3.20
C ASN A 107 24.72 -10.76 3.57
N GLN A 108 23.86 -9.80 3.28
CA GLN A 108 24.04 -8.40 3.68
C GLN A 108 22.95 -8.04 4.68
N LYS A 109 23.33 -7.45 5.82
CA LYS A 109 22.36 -6.84 6.72
C LYS A 109 22.15 -5.39 6.33
N VAL A 110 20.89 -4.98 6.18
CA VAL A 110 20.51 -3.57 6.01
C VAL A 110 19.85 -3.11 7.29
N GLY A 111 20.50 -2.19 8.02
CA GLY A 111 20.03 -1.73 9.32
C GLY A 111 19.96 -0.20 9.43
N LYS A 112 19.34 0.27 10.51
CA LYS A 112 19.16 1.69 10.82
C LYS A 112 19.82 2.09 12.14
N THR A 113 20.33 3.31 12.18
CA THR A 113 20.64 4.05 13.42
C THR A 113 20.18 5.50 13.28
N SER A 114 20.17 6.27 14.36
CA SER A 114 19.95 7.72 14.32
C SER A 114 21.27 8.45 14.53
N ILE A 115 21.34 9.68 14.02
CA ILE A 115 22.48 10.59 14.23
C ILE A 115 21.98 11.92 14.82
N ASP A 116 22.73 12.45 15.77
CA ASP A 116 22.31 13.63 16.54
C ASP A 116 22.80 14.95 15.94
N ASP A 117 23.95 14.94 15.26
CA ASP A 117 24.60 16.14 14.70
C ASP A 117 24.81 16.08 13.18
N PHE A 118 24.42 17.14 12.48
CA PHE A 118 24.51 17.29 11.02
C PHE A 118 25.51 18.36 10.58
N ALA A 119 26.14 19.07 11.53
CA ALA A 119 27.18 20.05 11.20
C ALA A 119 28.43 19.41 10.58
N GLU A 120 28.54 18.09 10.68
CA GLU A 120 29.66 17.28 10.21
C GLU A 120 29.48 16.78 8.76
N ASP A 121 30.50 16.06 8.27
CA ASP A 121 30.54 15.53 6.90
C ASP A 121 29.44 14.48 6.64
N ASN A 122 28.39 14.94 5.95
CA ASN A 122 27.22 14.14 5.58
C ASN A 122 27.33 13.47 4.19
N ARG A 123 28.51 13.46 3.57
CA ARG A 123 28.70 12.73 2.31
C ARG A 123 28.45 11.23 2.52
N ASP A 124 27.88 10.59 1.51
CA ASP A 124 27.64 9.15 1.55
C ASP A 124 28.94 8.41 1.91
N ASN A 125 28.87 7.52 2.89
CA ASN A 125 29.97 6.72 3.43
C ASN A 125 31.14 7.52 4.03
N SER A 126 30.91 8.76 4.49
CA SER A 126 31.91 9.54 5.21
C SER A 126 32.39 8.83 6.49
N PRO A 127 33.61 9.11 6.99
CA PRO A 127 34.09 8.60 8.28
C PRO A 127 33.13 8.90 9.44
N TYR A 128 32.46 10.06 9.39
CA TYR A 128 31.48 10.47 10.39
C TYR A 128 30.27 9.53 10.43
N LEU A 129 29.61 9.32 9.28
CA LEU A 129 28.47 8.40 9.17
C LEU A 129 28.88 6.96 9.51
N ARG A 130 30.07 6.54 9.08
CA ARG A 130 30.61 5.21 9.39
C ARG A 130 30.85 5.01 10.89
N ASN A 131 31.29 6.03 11.63
CA ASN A 131 31.48 5.94 13.08
C ASN A 131 30.16 5.65 13.80
N TRP A 132 29.10 6.36 13.45
CA TRP A 132 27.76 6.14 14.00
C TRP A 132 27.21 4.75 13.69
N ALA A 133 27.31 4.32 12.42
CA ALA A 133 26.95 2.96 12.04
C ALA A 133 27.76 1.92 12.82
N GLN A 134 29.08 2.08 12.93
CA GLN A 134 29.95 1.15 13.64
C GLN A 134 29.61 1.07 15.14
N LYS A 135 29.29 2.20 15.79
CA LYS A 135 28.80 2.21 17.17
C LYS A 135 27.55 1.34 17.32
N ARG A 136 26.57 1.51 16.42
CA ARG A 136 25.35 0.71 16.42
C ARG A 136 25.64 -0.78 16.21
N ILE A 137 26.48 -1.11 15.22
CA ILE A 137 26.90 -2.49 14.93
C ILE A 137 27.55 -3.14 16.15
N ASN A 138 28.46 -2.43 16.80
CA ASN A 138 29.20 -2.92 17.96
C ASN A 138 28.29 -3.19 19.17
N GLN A 139 27.14 -2.52 19.31
CA GLN A 139 26.22 -2.77 20.43
C GLN A 139 25.67 -4.21 20.44
N TYR A 140 25.40 -4.79 19.28
CA TYR A 140 24.85 -6.14 19.19
C TYR A 140 25.88 -7.17 18.73
N MET A 141 26.75 -6.86 17.77
CA MET A 141 27.72 -7.84 17.24
C MET A 141 28.80 -8.21 18.27
N LYS A 142 29.26 -7.23 19.07
CA LYS A 142 30.22 -7.49 20.15
C LYS A 142 29.63 -8.39 21.23
N THR A 143 28.36 -8.16 21.56
CA THR A 143 27.61 -8.96 22.54
C THR A 143 27.44 -10.40 22.05
N SER A 144 27.20 -10.58 20.74
CA SER A 144 27.09 -11.91 20.12
C SER A 144 28.44 -12.57 19.80
N GLY A 145 29.57 -11.89 20.03
CA GLY A 145 30.92 -12.41 19.72
C GLY A 145 31.19 -12.63 18.23
N VAL A 146 30.40 -12.00 17.35
CA VAL A 146 30.53 -12.13 15.90
C VAL A 146 31.28 -10.93 15.34
N PRO A 147 32.47 -11.11 14.74
CA PRO A 147 33.18 -10.03 14.03
C PRO A 147 32.34 -9.50 12.87
N ALA A 148 32.23 -8.18 12.72
CA ALA A 148 31.39 -7.54 11.72
C ALA A 148 32.15 -6.50 10.92
N ASN A 149 31.87 -6.43 9.63
CA ASN A 149 32.40 -5.42 8.72
C ASN A 149 31.30 -4.44 8.33
N LEU A 150 31.55 -3.14 8.51
CA LEU A 150 30.70 -2.09 7.96
C LEU A 150 31.06 -1.86 6.48
N GLU A 151 30.14 -2.18 5.58
CA GLU A 151 30.35 -2.05 4.13
C GLU A 151 29.97 -0.66 3.62
N TRP A 152 28.89 -0.08 4.17
CA TRP A 152 28.35 1.19 3.70
C TRP A 152 27.53 1.90 4.79
N ALA A 153 27.53 3.23 4.79
CA ALA A 153 26.68 4.04 5.65
C ALA A 153 26.25 5.31 4.90
N GLU A 154 24.95 5.63 4.90
CA GLU A 154 24.46 6.86 4.28
C GLU A 154 23.21 7.40 4.99
N LEU A 155 22.96 8.70 4.86
CA LEU A 155 21.77 9.32 5.42
C LEU A 155 20.51 8.75 4.76
N ALA A 156 19.52 8.44 5.60
CA ALA A 156 18.21 8.00 5.16
C ALA A 156 17.34 9.20 4.80
N TYR A 157 17.83 10.08 3.93
CA TYR A 157 17.17 11.33 3.54
C TYR A 157 16.93 11.41 2.05
N ARG A 158 15.69 11.71 1.67
CA ARG A 158 15.23 11.90 0.30
C ARG A 158 15.19 13.39 -0.03
N LYS A 159 16.11 13.83 -0.88
CA LYS A 159 16.24 15.24 -1.27
C LYS A 159 15.07 15.77 -2.10
N SER A 160 14.36 14.90 -2.82
CA SER A 160 13.29 15.30 -3.73
C SER A 160 12.09 15.92 -3.03
N ASP A 161 11.82 15.49 -1.80
CA ASP A 161 10.68 15.96 -1.02
C ASP A 161 11.00 16.26 0.45
N GLY A 162 12.26 16.06 0.87
CA GLY A 162 12.73 16.41 2.20
C GLY A 162 12.39 15.40 3.29
N TRP A 163 12.08 14.15 2.93
CA TRP A 163 11.65 13.12 3.87
C TRP A 163 12.79 12.24 4.37
N TRP A 164 12.69 11.84 5.64
CA TRP A 164 13.50 10.78 6.21
C TRP A 164 12.83 9.43 6.02
N PHE A 165 13.62 8.40 5.73
CA PHE A 165 13.16 7.02 5.58
C PHE A 165 13.89 6.09 6.56
N SER A 166 13.51 4.83 6.57
CA SER A 166 14.00 3.78 7.47
C SER A 166 14.56 2.60 6.68
N ASP A 167 15.20 1.67 7.38
CA ASP A 167 15.66 0.40 6.84
C ASP A 167 14.50 -0.43 6.26
N HIS A 168 13.30 -0.32 6.84
CA HIS A 168 12.11 -1.03 6.35
C HIS A 168 11.73 -0.61 4.93
N ASP A 169 11.95 0.66 4.57
CA ASP A 169 11.71 1.15 3.21
C ASP A 169 12.69 0.51 2.20
N VAL A 170 13.93 0.27 2.64
CA VAL A 170 14.95 -0.41 1.84
C VAL A 170 14.65 -1.90 1.75
N HIS A 171 14.24 -2.54 2.84
CA HIS A 171 13.80 -3.94 2.88
C HIS A 171 12.65 -4.17 1.90
N TYR A 172 11.66 -3.29 1.91
CA TYR A 172 10.53 -3.35 1.00
C TYR A 172 10.95 -3.33 -0.48
N VAL A 173 11.92 -2.48 -0.84
CA VAL A 173 12.47 -2.45 -2.20
C VAL A 173 13.20 -3.75 -2.54
N LEU A 174 13.97 -4.31 -1.61
CA LEU A 174 14.66 -5.60 -1.81
C LEU A 174 13.66 -6.74 -2.01
N GLU A 175 12.68 -6.87 -1.13
CA GLU A 175 11.63 -7.90 -1.19
C GLU A 175 10.82 -7.82 -2.49
N ARG A 176 10.38 -6.61 -2.86
CA ARG A 176 9.65 -6.40 -4.12
C ARG A 176 10.50 -6.63 -5.35
N SER A 177 11.82 -6.45 -5.23
CA SER A 177 12.77 -6.83 -6.27
C SER A 177 13.02 -8.34 -6.31
N GLY A 178 12.37 -9.16 -5.47
CA GLY A 178 12.53 -10.61 -5.46
C GLY A 178 13.76 -11.10 -4.69
N ILE A 179 14.45 -10.21 -3.97
CA ILE A 179 15.55 -10.55 -3.09
C ILE A 179 14.95 -11.06 -1.78
N LYS A 180 15.38 -12.25 -1.37
CA LYS A 180 14.83 -12.93 -0.20
C LYS A 180 15.62 -12.55 1.05
N HIS A 181 14.92 -12.60 2.18
CA HIS A 181 15.56 -12.70 3.48
C HIS A 181 16.41 -13.96 3.57
N SER A 182 17.47 -13.89 4.35
CA SER A 182 18.34 -15.02 4.64
C SER A 182 17.54 -16.15 5.30
N GLN A 183 17.66 -17.36 4.77
CA GLN A 183 16.98 -18.53 5.32
C GLN A 183 17.63 -19.05 6.62
N ASP A 184 18.93 -18.84 6.77
CA ASP A 184 19.72 -19.43 7.85
C ASP A 184 20.04 -18.43 8.99
N LEU A 185 19.75 -17.13 8.79
CA LEU A 185 19.97 -16.09 9.77
C LEU A 185 18.66 -15.63 10.39
N THR A 186 18.66 -15.43 11.71
CA THR A 186 17.49 -14.91 12.43
C THR A 186 17.40 -13.39 12.29
N GLY A 187 16.19 -12.91 12.00
CA GLY A 187 15.83 -11.49 11.95
C GLY A 187 15.61 -10.96 10.54
N ASP A 188 14.69 -10.02 10.40
CA ASP A 188 14.18 -9.51 9.11
C ASP A 188 15.09 -8.45 8.46
N GLU A 189 16.35 -8.39 8.87
CA GLU A 189 17.30 -7.37 8.38
C GLU A 189 18.39 -7.97 7.48
N TRP A 190 18.48 -9.30 7.38
CA TRP A 190 19.50 -10.02 6.59
C TRP A 190 18.93 -10.50 5.25
N PHE A 191 19.60 -10.16 4.15
CA PHE A 191 19.18 -10.50 2.79
C PHE A 191 20.25 -11.30 2.05
N GLU A 192 19.83 -12.30 1.27
CA GLU A 192 20.69 -13.05 0.34
C GLU A 192 21.00 -12.16 -0.88
N THR A 193 22.00 -11.28 -0.74
CA THR A 193 22.32 -10.27 -1.76
C THR A 193 23.76 -9.80 -1.69
N ASP A 194 24.18 -9.00 -2.68
CA ASP A 194 25.49 -8.36 -2.72
C ASP A 194 25.41 -6.87 -2.33
N LEU A 195 26.58 -6.30 -1.99
CA LEU A 195 26.68 -4.90 -1.58
C LEU A 195 26.19 -3.92 -2.66
N ALA A 196 26.45 -4.18 -3.94
CA ALA A 196 26.03 -3.29 -5.01
C ALA A 196 24.50 -3.27 -5.14
N THR A 197 23.85 -4.42 -5.01
CA THR A 197 22.40 -4.56 -5.03
C THR A 197 21.75 -3.88 -3.84
N ALA A 198 22.27 -4.08 -2.63
CA ALA A 198 21.78 -3.37 -1.43
C ALA A 198 21.92 -1.83 -1.56
N LYS A 199 23.05 -1.33 -2.09
CA LYS A 199 23.23 0.10 -2.38
C LYS A 199 22.24 0.62 -3.42
N LYS A 200 21.94 -0.17 -4.46
CA LYS A 200 20.92 0.22 -5.45
C LYS A 200 19.53 0.33 -4.82
N ALA A 201 19.19 -0.54 -3.86
CA ALA A 201 17.92 -0.45 -3.13
C ALA A 201 17.80 0.87 -2.36
N ILE A 202 18.86 1.28 -1.64
CA ILE A 202 18.85 2.58 -0.93
C ILE A 202 18.68 3.75 -1.92
N LYS A 203 19.38 3.70 -3.06
CA LYS A 203 19.24 4.71 -4.12
C LYS A 203 17.81 4.76 -4.70
N ALA A 204 17.14 3.62 -4.86
CA ALA A 204 15.78 3.56 -5.35
C ALA A 204 14.81 4.27 -4.37
N VAL A 205 14.95 4.02 -3.06
CA VAL A 205 14.19 4.74 -2.02
C VAL A 205 14.45 6.25 -2.07
N LYS A 206 15.73 6.66 -2.15
CA LYS A 206 16.14 8.07 -2.29
C LYS A 206 15.61 8.75 -3.55
N ALA A 207 15.38 8.01 -4.63
CA ALA A 207 14.83 8.54 -5.87
C ALA A 207 13.30 8.71 -5.82
N GLY A 208 12.64 8.32 -4.72
CA GLY A 208 11.18 8.30 -4.64
C GLY A 208 10.56 7.34 -5.65
N LYS A 209 11.37 6.39 -6.15
CA LYS A 209 10.90 5.35 -7.06
C LYS A 209 10.12 4.35 -6.20
N ASP A 210 8.81 4.33 -6.37
CA ASP A 210 8.04 3.13 -6.07
C ASP A 210 8.65 1.97 -6.87
N SER A 211 8.49 0.75 -6.36
CA SER A 211 9.05 -0.53 -6.84
C SER A 211 8.75 -0.92 -8.32
N LYS A 212 8.40 0.03 -9.20
CA LYS A 212 8.15 -0.14 -10.64
C LYS A 212 9.42 -0.09 -11.47
N ASP A 213 10.42 0.65 -11.03
CA ASP A 213 11.77 0.53 -11.58
C ASP A 213 12.48 -0.54 -10.76
N SER A 214 12.11 -1.81 -11.00
CA SER A 214 12.86 -2.97 -10.51
C SER A 214 14.35 -2.67 -10.68
N LEU A 215 15.18 -2.99 -9.67
CA LEU A 215 16.63 -2.81 -9.75
C LEU A 215 17.15 -3.34 -11.08
N ASP A 216 17.33 -2.45 -12.07
CA ASP A 216 17.41 -2.88 -13.47
C ASP A 216 18.55 -3.88 -13.61
N GLY A 217 18.19 -5.07 -14.12
CA GLY A 217 19.12 -6.10 -14.55
C GLY A 217 19.62 -7.12 -13.53
N VAL A 218 19.03 -7.27 -12.32
CA VAL A 218 19.58 -8.24 -11.34
C VAL A 218 18.63 -9.34 -10.86
N VAL A 219 17.30 -9.18 -10.87
CA VAL A 219 16.40 -10.22 -10.31
C VAL A 219 15.13 -10.43 -11.16
N PRO A 220 14.76 -11.68 -11.50
CA PRO A 220 13.51 -11.98 -12.18
C PRO A 220 12.31 -11.60 -11.30
N GLN A 221 11.31 -10.92 -11.88
CA GLN A 221 10.02 -10.66 -11.24
C GLN A 221 9.53 -11.91 -10.49
N SER A 222 9.37 -11.79 -9.17
CA SER A 222 8.84 -12.88 -8.34
C SER A 222 7.45 -13.26 -8.85
N LYS A 223 7.37 -14.44 -9.47
CA LYS A 223 6.13 -15.03 -9.99
C LYS A 223 5.28 -15.55 -8.84
N ILE A 224 4.73 -14.67 -8.00
CA ILE A 224 3.68 -15.07 -7.05
C ILE A 224 2.46 -15.48 -7.88
N LYS A 225 2.21 -16.79 -7.98
CA LYS A 225 1.06 -17.32 -8.71
C LYS A 225 -0.17 -17.29 -7.80
N ILE A 226 -1.00 -16.26 -7.92
CA ILE A 226 -2.29 -16.22 -7.21
C ILE A 226 -3.20 -17.36 -7.72
N VAL A 227 -3.68 -18.18 -6.79
CA VAL A 227 -4.72 -19.20 -7.01
C VAL A 227 -6.01 -18.71 -6.37
N LEU A 228 -7.12 -18.69 -7.13
CA LEU A 228 -8.43 -18.32 -6.60
C LEU A 228 -8.95 -19.38 -5.63
N ARG A 229 -9.73 -18.94 -4.64
CA ARG A 229 -10.47 -19.83 -3.76
C ARG A 229 -11.64 -20.50 -4.52
N PRO A 230 -12.12 -21.68 -4.11
CA PRO A 230 -13.19 -22.39 -4.81
C PRO A 230 -14.43 -21.53 -5.08
N GLU A 231 -14.87 -20.74 -4.10
CA GLU A 231 -16.05 -19.86 -4.23
C GLU A 231 -15.84 -18.72 -5.25
N GLN A 232 -14.61 -18.26 -5.42
CA GLN A 232 -14.26 -17.25 -6.40
C GLN A 232 -14.25 -17.86 -7.80
N GLN A 233 -13.68 -19.06 -7.95
CA GLN A 233 -13.68 -19.77 -9.22
C GLN A 233 -15.11 -20.12 -9.66
N GLU A 234 -15.97 -20.55 -8.73
CA GLU A 234 -17.38 -20.81 -9.00
C GLU A 234 -18.11 -19.55 -9.51
N ALA A 235 -17.81 -18.38 -8.94
CA ALA A 235 -18.36 -17.11 -9.42
C ALA A 235 -17.89 -16.78 -10.85
N VAL A 236 -16.62 -17.04 -11.17
CA VAL A 236 -16.09 -16.90 -12.54
C VAL A 236 -16.85 -17.82 -13.49
N ASP A 237 -16.97 -19.10 -13.16
CA ASP A 237 -17.60 -20.10 -14.03
C ASP A 237 -19.09 -19.83 -14.25
N LYS A 238 -19.82 -19.44 -13.19
CA LYS A 238 -21.21 -18.97 -13.28
C LYS A 238 -21.36 -17.76 -14.19
N THR A 239 -20.40 -16.83 -14.14
CA THR A 239 -20.42 -15.62 -14.96
C THR A 239 -20.17 -15.93 -16.43
N LYS A 240 -19.22 -16.81 -16.73
CA LYS A 240 -18.99 -17.30 -18.10
C LYS A 240 -20.23 -17.95 -18.67
N ALA A 241 -20.90 -18.81 -17.90
CA ALA A 241 -22.14 -19.45 -18.31
C ALA A 241 -23.26 -18.41 -18.53
N GLY A 242 -23.46 -17.50 -17.58
CA GLY A 242 -24.49 -16.46 -17.67
C GLY A 242 -24.31 -15.52 -18.85
N PHE A 243 -23.07 -15.21 -19.24
CA PHE A 243 -22.78 -14.36 -20.40
C PHE A 243 -22.96 -15.03 -21.76
N LYS A 244 -23.30 -16.33 -21.81
CA LYS A 244 -23.72 -16.99 -23.06
C LYS A 244 -25.13 -16.59 -23.47
N SER A 245 -26.02 -16.33 -22.49
CA SER A 245 -27.43 -16.02 -22.73
C SER A 245 -27.84 -14.61 -22.28
N GLY A 246 -27.07 -13.98 -21.39
CA GLY A 246 -27.33 -12.66 -20.84
C GLY A 246 -26.20 -11.66 -21.05
N GLN A 247 -26.52 -10.38 -20.88
CA GLN A 247 -25.54 -9.28 -20.99
C GLN A 247 -25.11 -8.71 -19.64
N LYS A 248 -25.77 -9.12 -18.54
CA LYS A 248 -25.56 -8.60 -17.20
C LYS A 248 -25.45 -9.74 -16.21
N MET A 249 -24.55 -9.58 -15.23
CA MET A 249 -24.37 -10.50 -14.11
C MET A 249 -24.23 -9.68 -12.83
N LEU A 250 -24.84 -10.14 -11.75
CA LEU A 250 -24.72 -9.53 -10.43
C LEU A 250 -24.11 -10.56 -9.46
N TRP A 251 -22.99 -10.19 -8.83
CA TRP A 251 -22.38 -11.01 -7.79
C TRP A 251 -22.88 -10.58 -6.41
N ASN A 252 -23.72 -11.40 -5.80
CA ASN A 252 -24.11 -11.20 -4.40
C ASN A 252 -22.99 -11.70 -3.46
N ALA A 253 -21.91 -10.93 -3.38
CA ALA A 253 -20.69 -11.31 -2.67
C ALA A 253 -20.47 -10.47 -1.40
N LYS A 254 -20.20 -11.15 -0.28
CA LYS A 254 -19.87 -10.52 1.01
C LYS A 254 -18.61 -9.63 0.92
N MET A 255 -18.43 -8.75 1.91
CA MET A 255 -17.17 -8.01 2.06
C MET A 255 -16.00 -8.99 2.21
N ARG A 256 -14.84 -8.66 1.61
CA ARG A 256 -13.62 -9.49 1.56
C ARG A 256 -13.70 -10.78 0.71
N PHE A 257 -14.74 -10.92 -0.12
CA PHE A 257 -14.82 -12.00 -1.12
C PHE A 257 -13.68 -11.97 -2.15
N GLY A 258 -12.97 -10.84 -2.34
CA GLY A 258 -11.94 -10.73 -3.38
C GLY A 258 -12.53 -10.47 -4.77
N LYS A 259 -13.54 -9.58 -4.84
CA LYS A 259 -14.22 -9.21 -6.11
C LYS A 259 -13.23 -8.77 -7.20
N THR A 260 -12.22 -7.98 -6.84
CA THR A 260 -11.17 -7.49 -7.75
C THR A 260 -10.41 -8.62 -8.44
N LEU A 261 -9.79 -9.51 -7.66
CA LEU A 261 -9.05 -10.66 -8.19
C LEU A 261 -9.95 -11.58 -9.02
N THR A 262 -11.19 -11.78 -8.57
CA THR A 262 -12.16 -12.62 -9.28
C THR A 262 -12.54 -12.02 -10.65
N ALA A 263 -12.75 -10.70 -10.71
CA ALA A 263 -13.06 -10.01 -11.97
C ALA A 263 -11.86 -10.01 -12.93
N LEU A 264 -10.65 -9.74 -12.44
CA LEU A 264 -9.43 -9.79 -13.27
C LEU A 264 -9.17 -11.19 -13.82
N LYS A 265 -9.46 -12.25 -13.04
CA LYS A 265 -9.40 -13.63 -13.53
C LYS A 265 -10.37 -13.86 -14.67
N LEU A 266 -11.62 -13.45 -14.51
CA LEU A 266 -12.64 -13.58 -15.55
C LEU A 266 -12.20 -12.87 -16.84
N ILE A 267 -11.70 -11.63 -16.74
CA ILE A 267 -11.19 -10.85 -17.87
C ILE A 267 -10.08 -11.61 -18.61
N LYS A 268 -9.13 -12.18 -17.84
CA LYS A 268 -8.00 -12.94 -18.39
C LYS A 268 -8.42 -14.23 -19.08
N GLU A 269 -9.37 -14.96 -18.50
CA GLU A 269 -9.83 -16.24 -19.05
C GLU A 269 -10.72 -16.05 -20.28
N GLU A 270 -11.58 -15.04 -20.27
CA GLU A 270 -12.48 -14.70 -21.39
C GLU A 270 -11.81 -13.80 -22.44
N LYS A 271 -10.57 -13.35 -22.19
CA LYS A 271 -9.75 -12.51 -23.07
C LYS A 271 -10.46 -11.23 -23.51
N TYR A 272 -11.17 -10.57 -22.59
CA TYR A 272 -11.82 -9.30 -22.90
C TYR A 272 -10.77 -8.23 -23.24
N LYS A 273 -10.91 -7.57 -24.39
CA LYS A 273 -9.86 -6.67 -24.90
C LYS A 273 -9.90 -5.27 -24.29
N LYS A 274 -11.09 -4.71 -24.09
CA LYS A 274 -11.28 -3.36 -23.56
C LYS A 274 -12.21 -3.44 -22.37
N VAL A 275 -11.68 -3.24 -21.16
CA VAL A 275 -12.47 -3.36 -19.93
C VAL A 275 -12.40 -2.07 -19.14
N LEU A 276 -13.58 -1.55 -18.80
CA LEU A 276 -13.73 -0.43 -17.89
C LEU A 276 -14.26 -0.95 -16.55
N ILE A 277 -13.49 -0.71 -15.49
CA ILE A 277 -13.87 -1.00 -14.12
C ILE A 277 -14.23 0.31 -13.44
N MET A 278 -15.46 0.39 -12.94
CA MET A 278 -15.98 1.60 -12.30
C MET A 278 -16.18 1.37 -10.81
N THR A 279 -15.80 2.36 -10.00
CA THR A 279 -16.04 2.33 -8.54
C THR A 279 -16.59 3.66 -8.05
N HIS A 280 -17.37 3.61 -6.98
CA HIS A 280 -17.69 4.82 -6.20
C HIS A 280 -16.60 5.15 -5.17
N ARG A 281 -15.62 4.28 -4.91
CA ARG A 281 -14.57 4.47 -3.89
C ARG A 281 -13.21 4.75 -4.53
N PRO A 282 -12.72 6.00 -4.58
CA PRO A 282 -11.43 6.33 -5.21
C PRO A 282 -10.22 5.68 -4.52
N VAL A 283 -10.32 5.45 -3.21
CA VAL A 283 -9.24 4.92 -2.35
C VAL A 283 -8.84 3.48 -2.66
N VAL A 284 -9.63 2.72 -3.43
CA VAL A 284 -9.26 1.34 -3.77
C VAL A 284 -8.28 1.25 -4.94
N ASN A 285 -8.06 2.34 -5.71
CA ASN A 285 -7.29 2.31 -6.98
C ASN A 285 -5.90 1.68 -6.83
N ASP A 286 -5.18 1.98 -5.75
CA ASP A 286 -3.82 1.47 -5.55
C ASP A 286 -3.81 -0.07 -5.36
N GLY A 287 -4.85 -0.62 -4.73
CA GLY A 287 -5.02 -2.07 -4.61
C GLY A 287 -5.35 -2.77 -5.93
N TRP A 288 -6.02 -2.09 -6.87
CA TRP A 288 -6.35 -2.67 -8.19
C TRP A 288 -5.12 -2.84 -9.07
N PHE A 289 -4.21 -1.87 -9.04
CA PHE A 289 -2.96 -1.99 -9.77
C PHE A 289 -2.10 -3.14 -9.24
N ASP A 290 -1.98 -3.26 -7.92
CA ASP A 290 -1.26 -4.37 -7.30
C ASP A 290 -1.88 -5.74 -7.67
N ASP A 291 -3.20 -5.87 -7.59
CA ASP A 291 -3.91 -7.11 -7.96
C ASP A 291 -3.77 -7.45 -9.45
N PHE A 292 -3.79 -6.44 -10.34
CA PHE A 292 -3.56 -6.59 -11.77
C PHE A 292 -2.19 -7.21 -12.08
N ASN A 293 -1.14 -6.74 -11.39
CA ASN A 293 0.20 -7.30 -11.55
C ASN A 293 0.31 -8.71 -10.96
N LYS A 294 -0.21 -8.92 -9.74
CA LYS A 294 -0.08 -10.20 -9.04
C LYS A 294 -0.79 -11.35 -9.76
N ILE A 295 -1.90 -11.10 -10.47
CA ILE A 295 -2.58 -12.14 -11.28
C ILE A 295 -1.94 -12.33 -12.67
N GLY A 296 -0.86 -11.60 -12.96
CA GLY A 296 -0.07 -11.70 -14.18
C GLY A 296 -0.83 -11.23 -15.41
N MET A 297 -1.57 -10.13 -15.31
CA MET A 297 -2.20 -9.48 -16.47
C MET A 297 -1.17 -8.95 -17.48
N PRO A 298 -0.05 -8.30 -17.08
CA PRO A 298 0.98 -7.87 -18.03
C PRO A 298 1.54 -9.03 -18.87
N ASN A 299 1.79 -10.18 -18.24
CA ASN A 299 2.26 -11.40 -18.92
C ASN A 299 1.24 -11.96 -19.91
N ALA A 300 -0.04 -11.61 -19.76
CA ALA A 300 -1.11 -11.97 -20.69
C ALA A 300 -1.32 -10.90 -21.79
N GLY A 301 -0.45 -9.88 -21.86
CA GLY A 301 -0.48 -8.81 -22.85
C GLY A 301 -1.41 -7.65 -22.52
N TYR A 302 -1.83 -7.52 -21.25
CA TYR A 302 -2.73 -6.46 -20.83
C TYR A 302 -2.00 -5.23 -20.31
N VAL A 303 -2.55 -4.06 -20.62
CA VAL A 303 -2.09 -2.76 -20.11
C VAL A 303 -3.08 -2.22 -19.07
N TYR A 304 -2.56 -1.59 -18.02
CA TYR A 304 -3.37 -0.95 -16.99
C TYR A 304 -3.43 0.56 -17.19
N GLY A 305 -4.60 1.16 -16.97
CA GLY A 305 -4.71 2.61 -16.85
C GLY A 305 -5.67 3.04 -15.75
N SER A 306 -5.37 4.20 -15.18
CA SER A 306 -6.20 4.92 -14.23
C SER A 306 -5.69 6.36 -14.14
N LYS A 307 -6.46 7.27 -13.54
CA LYS A 307 -6.03 8.66 -13.34
C LYS A 307 -4.71 8.81 -12.55
N LYS A 308 -4.43 7.88 -11.63
CA LYS A 308 -3.26 7.93 -10.73
C LYS A 308 -2.11 7.01 -11.14
N GLN A 309 -2.41 5.87 -11.76
CA GLN A 309 -1.45 4.81 -12.02
C GLN A 309 -1.62 4.21 -13.43
N GLY A 310 -0.50 3.89 -14.09
CA GLY A 310 -0.50 3.36 -15.46
C GLY A 310 -0.76 4.47 -16.49
N HIS A 311 -1.40 4.12 -17.59
CA HIS A 311 -1.84 5.10 -18.58
C HIS A 311 -2.93 6.00 -18.01
N LYS A 312 -2.77 7.32 -18.17
CA LYS A 312 -3.59 8.31 -17.48
C LYS A 312 -4.94 8.51 -18.15
N SER A 313 -5.01 8.27 -19.46
CA SER A 313 -6.24 8.39 -20.25
C SER A 313 -6.56 7.10 -21.02
N ILE A 314 -7.84 6.93 -21.37
CA ILE A 314 -8.28 5.84 -22.26
C ILE A 314 -7.68 6.04 -23.66
N LYS A 315 -7.49 7.28 -24.13
CA LYS A 315 -6.88 7.56 -25.43
C LYS A 315 -5.47 6.99 -25.51
N ASP A 316 -4.65 7.24 -24.49
CA ASP A 316 -3.29 6.71 -24.39
C ASP A 316 -3.29 5.18 -24.44
N LEU A 317 -4.32 4.52 -23.88
CA LEU A 317 -4.48 3.07 -23.93
C LEU A 317 -4.90 2.58 -25.31
N GLU A 318 -5.78 3.30 -26.01
CA GLU A 318 -6.20 2.93 -27.36
C GLU A 318 -5.05 3.03 -28.36
N ASP A 319 -4.18 4.02 -28.19
CA ASP A 319 -2.98 4.21 -29.02
C ASP A 319 -1.98 3.04 -28.86
N THR A 320 -1.99 2.33 -27.72
CA THR A 320 -1.13 1.14 -27.55
C THR A 320 -1.54 -0.05 -28.42
N GLN A 321 -2.79 -0.08 -28.91
CA GLN A 321 -3.40 -1.22 -29.61
C GLN A 321 -3.37 -2.55 -28.83
N GLN A 322 -3.09 -2.51 -27.52
CA GLN A 322 -3.04 -3.69 -26.66
C GLN A 322 -4.36 -3.86 -25.89
N PRO A 323 -4.71 -5.10 -25.47
CA PRO A 323 -5.77 -5.32 -24.48
C PRO A 323 -5.53 -4.49 -23.22
N TYR A 324 -6.57 -3.89 -22.65
CA TYR A 324 -6.41 -3.04 -21.47
C TYR A 324 -7.55 -3.16 -20.46
N VAL A 325 -7.19 -2.82 -19.22
CA VAL A 325 -8.14 -2.60 -18.12
C VAL A 325 -7.95 -1.15 -17.64
N TYR A 326 -9.00 -0.35 -17.77
CA TYR A 326 -9.04 1.01 -17.25
C TYR A 326 -9.88 1.08 -15.98
N PHE A 327 -9.30 1.63 -14.92
CA PHE A 327 -9.97 1.85 -13.65
C PHE A 327 -10.38 3.32 -13.51
N ALA A 328 -11.66 3.56 -13.28
CA ALA A 328 -12.22 4.90 -13.11
C ALA A 328 -13.10 4.98 -11.86
N SER A 329 -12.96 6.06 -11.10
CA SER A 329 -14.01 6.39 -10.14
C SER A 329 -15.18 7.05 -10.88
N ILE A 330 -16.40 6.87 -10.37
CA ILE A 330 -17.59 7.50 -10.96
C ILE A 330 -17.51 9.04 -10.85
N GLN A 331 -16.85 9.56 -9.82
CA GLN A 331 -16.52 10.98 -9.72
C GLN A 331 -15.55 11.45 -10.80
N ASP A 332 -14.54 10.63 -11.17
CA ASP A 332 -13.62 10.97 -12.26
C ASP A 332 -14.32 11.01 -13.62
N LEU A 333 -15.34 10.15 -13.81
CA LEU A 333 -16.17 10.16 -15.01
C LEU A 333 -17.08 11.39 -15.05
N ALA A 334 -17.70 11.76 -13.93
CA ALA A 334 -18.59 12.92 -13.80
C ALA A 334 -17.84 14.27 -13.86
N GLY A 335 -16.70 14.40 -13.19
CA GLY A 335 -15.89 15.62 -13.17
C GLY A 335 -15.22 15.96 -14.52
N SER A 336 -15.27 15.05 -15.49
CA SER A 336 -14.79 15.32 -16.85
C SER A 336 -15.75 16.18 -17.69
N GLU A 337 -16.96 16.48 -17.20
CA GLU A 337 -17.87 17.44 -17.83
C GLU A 337 -17.41 18.90 -17.67
N ALA A 338 -16.67 19.23 -16.60
CA ALA A 338 -16.21 20.60 -16.33
C ALA A 338 -15.05 21.05 -17.24
N VAL A 339 -14.44 20.12 -17.98
CA VAL A 339 -13.39 20.39 -18.98
C VAL A 339 -13.78 19.73 -20.30
N GLY A 340 -14.88 20.20 -20.90
CA GLY A 340 -15.10 20.13 -22.35
C GLY A 340 -15.39 18.76 -22.97
N GLY A 341 -16.05 17.83 -22.27
CA GLY A 341 -16.55 16.60 -22.91
C GLY A 341 -17.83 16.09 -22.26
N LYS A 342 -18.95 16.13 -22.99
CA LYS A 342 -20.24 15.59 -22.54
C LYS A 342 -20.11 14.11 -22.16
N VAL A 343 -20.70 13.71 -21.03
CA VAL A 343 -20.77 12.29 -20.57
C VAL A 343 -21.44 11.38 -21.60
N SER A 344 -22.26 11.94 -22.51
CA SER A 344 -22.84 11.20 -23.65
C SER A 344 -21.81 10.72 -24.66
N ASP A 345 -20.67 11.39 -24.80
CA ASP A 345 -19.78 11.19 -25.95
C ASP A 345 -18.74 10.10 -25.68
N LYS A 346 -18.23 9.97 -24.46
CA LYS A 346 -17.31 8.86 -24.10
C LYS A 346 -17.98 7.49 -24.08
N SER A 347 -19.26 7.43 -23.65
CA SER A 347 -20.05 6.20 -23.79
C SER A 347 -20.50 5.93 -25.24
N ARG A 348 -20.57 6.95 -26.11
CA ARG A 348 -20.87 6.79 -27.55
C ARG A 348 -19.64 6.41 -28.38
N ASP A 349 -18.46 6.97 -28.10
CA ASP A 349 -17.19 6.61 -28.75
C ASP A 349 -16.85 5.14 -28.54
N LEU A 350 -17.09 4.66 -27.32
CA LEU A 350 -16.98 3.24 -26.97
C LEU A 350 -17.97 2.36 -27.78
N ARG A 351 -19.17 2.86 -28.11
CA ARG A 351 -20.22 2.10 -28.84
C ARG A 351 -20.09 2.11 -30.37
N HIS A 352 -19.35 3.05 -30.97
CA HIS A 352 -19.27 3.19 -32.43
C HIS A 352 -18.26 2.26 -33.13
N SER A 353 -17.47 1.46 -32.40
CA SER A 353 -16.44 0.57 -32.99
C SER A 353 -16.85 -0.91 -33.11
N GLY A 354 -18.15 -1.25 -33.10
CA GLY A 354 -18.62 -2.63 -33.31
C GLY A 354 -18.12 -3.66 -32.28
N THR A 355 -17.77 -3.22 -31.07
CA THR A 355 -17.06 -4.05 -30.07
C THR A 355 -17.93 -4.32 -28.83
N ASN A 356 -17.99 -5.58 -28.38
CA ASN A 356 -18.69 -6.01 -27.16
C ASN A 356 -18.13 -5.32 -25.91
N ILE A 357 -18.81 -4.27 -25.43
CA ILE A 357 -18.53 -3.65 -24.13
C ILE A 357 -19.40 -4.33 -23.08
N ARG A 358 -18.76 -5.01 -22.13
CA ARG A 358 -19.44 -5.67 -21.01
C ARG A 358 -19.10 -4.92 -19.72
N GLN A 359 -20.08 -4.22 -19.15
CA GLN A 359 -19.98 -3.60 -17.83
C GLN A 359 -20.06 -4.67 -16.74
N LEU A 360 -19.05 -4.71 -15.87
CA LEU A 360 -19.08 -5.48 -14.63
C LEU A 360 -19.38 -4.48 -13.50
N TYR A 361 -20.44 -4.73 -12.74
CA TYR A 361 -20.83 -3.97 -11.55
C TYR A 361 -20.29 -4.63 -10.28
#